data_AF-A0A1Q3M5B1-F1
#
_entry.id   AF-A0A1Q3M5B1-F1
#
_cell.length_a   1.000
_cell.length_b   1.000
_cell.length_c   1.000
_cell.angle_alpha   90.00
_cell.angle_beta   90.00
_cell.angle_gamma   90.00
#
_symmetry.space_group_name_H-M   'P 1'
#
loop_
_entity.id
_entity.type
_entity.pdbx_description
1 polymer ?
#
loop_
_entity_poly.entity_id
_entity_poly.type
_entity_poly.pdbx_seq_one_letter_code
_entity_poly.pdbx_strand_id
1 'polypeptide(L)'
;LLEHNLNYDIPKSMGFNFLFSDDLDGTIELGDVREQKYVTRIFDDVDLVAKIDAETSSKLIDHKLTAVFDPDKYMDAYQWRAYLMVKKYDNFKYQVFEHSGLDKVVDGLTEVKVKSYHELHQHSYSGMESDVKALVREVADF
;
A
#
# COMPACT_ATOMS: atom_id res chain seq x y z
N LEU A 1 2.97 -16.64 -10.10
CA LEU A 1 4.44 -16.79 -10.30
C LEU A 1 5.12 -15.51 -9.82
N LEU A 2 5.74 -15.54 -8.64
CA LEU A 2 6.49 -14.41 -8.10
C LEU A 2 7.66 -14.07 -9.05
N GLU A 3 7.85 -12.80 -9.40
CA GLU A 3 8.90 -12.39 -10.33
C GLU A 3 10.28 -12.88 -9.87
N HIS A 4 11.05 -13.42 -10.81
CA HIS A 4 12.32 -14.13 -10.59
C HIS A 4 13.51 -13.27 -10.11
N ASN A 5 13.28 -12.03 -9.66
CA ASN A 5 14.34 -11.06 -9.31
C ASN A 5 14.25 -10.49 -7.89
N LEU A 6 13.43 -11.08 -7.00
CA LEU A 6 13.40 -10.66 -5.60
C LEU A 6 14.65 -11.16 -4.86
N ASN A 7 15.46 -10.22 -4.34
CA ASN A 7 16.60 -10.54 -3.48
C ASN A 7 16.12 -10.79 -2.03
N TYR A 8 15.99 -12.06 -1.66
CA TYR A 8 15.57 -12.49 -0.33
C TYR A 8 16.59 -12.19 0.78
N ASP A 9 17.83 -11.80 0.46
CA ASP A 9 18.85 -11.48 1.45
C ASP A 9 18.60 -10.11 2.11
N ILE A 10 17.93 -9.18 1.41
CA ILE A 10 17.66 -7.85 1.94
C ILE A 10 16.70 -7.91 3.15
N PRO A 11 15.49 -8.52 3.05
CA PRO A 11 14.62 -8.66 4.21
C PRO A 11 15.29 -9.39 5.39
N LYS A 12 16.08 -10.43 5.11
CA LYS A 12 16.81 -11.17 6.14
C LYS A 12 17.84 -10.29 6.85
N SER A 13 18.57 -9.45 6.12
CA SER A 13 19.49 -8.47 6.72
C SER A 13 18.78 -7.44 7.60
N MET A 14 17.49 -7.19 7.34
CA MET A 14 16.62 -6.33 8.14
C MET A 14 15.93 -7.07 9.30
N GLY A 15 16.22 -8.36 9.50
CA GLY A 15 15.65 -9.17 10.58
C GLY A 15 14.34 -9.88 10.23
N PHE A 16 13.94 -9.94 8.96
CA PHE A 16 12.68 -10.56 8.53
C PHE A 16 12.89 -11.73 7.58
N ASN A 17 12.17 -12.82 7.82
CA ASN A 17 12.11 -13.97 6.92
C ASN A 17 10.66 -14.19 6.47
N PHE A 18 10.37 -13.84 5.22
CA PHE A 18 9.05 -14.03 4.62
C PHE A 18 8.90 -15.46 4.10
N LEU A 19 7.87 -16.15 4.57
CA LEU A 19 7.52 -17.51 4.18
C LEU A 19 6.16 -17.45 3.48
N PHE A 20 6.13 -17.90 2.23
CA PHE A 20 4.91 -17.98 1.43
C PHE A 20 4.48 -19.45 1.35
N SER A 21 3.16 -19.68 1.40
CA SER A 21 2.62 -21.02 1.21
C SER A 21 2.78 -21.45 -0.25
N ASP A 22 3.04 -22.74 -0.52
CA ASP A 22 3.24 -23.26 -1.89
C ASP A 22 1.97 -23.15 -2.77
N ASP A 23 0.80 -23.10 -2.14
CA ASP A 23 -0.50 -22.91 -2.78
C ASP A 23 -0.89 -21.44 -2.96
N LEU A 24 -0.05 -20.50 -2.50
CA LEU A 24 -0.28 -19.08 -2.68
C LEU A 24 0.00 -18.68 -4.15
N ASP A 25 -1.06 -18.33 -4.87
CA ASP A 25 -0.95 -17.77 -6.22
C ASP A 25 -1.23 -16.26 -6.24
N GLY A 26 -0.62 -15.58 -7.20
CA GLY A 26 -0.66 -14.14 -7.33
C GLY A 26 0.51 -13.59 -8.13
N THR A 27 0.38 -12.33 -8.52
CA THR A 27 1.45 -11.54 -9.14
C THR A 27 1.65 -10.30 -8.30
N ILE A 28 2.85 -10.14 -7.74
CA ILE A 28 3.22 -8.90 -7.07
C ILE A 28 3.71 -7.93 -8.14
N GLU A 29 3.00 -6.84 -8.30
CA GLU A 29 3.37 -5.76 -9.18
C GLU A 29 4.21 -4.74 -8.43
N LEU A 30 5.47 -4.57 -8.83
CA LEU A 30 6.43 -3.72 -8.11
C LEU A 30 6.36 -2.23 -8.48
N GLY A 31 5.68 -1.90 -9.59
CA GLY A 31 5.69 -0.56 -10.17
C GLY A 31 6.98 -0.24 -10.94
N ASP A 32 6.89 0.76 -11.82
CA ASP A 32 8.03 1.32 -12.56
C ASP A 32 8.81 2.32 -11.68
N VAL A 33 8.10 2.99 -10.78
CA VAL A 33 8.62 3.99 -9.85
C VAL A 33 8.22 3.59 -8.44
N ARG A 34 9.16 3.61 -7.49
CA ARG A 34 8.96 3.10 -6.13
C ARG A 34 9.28 4.16 -5.07
N GLU A 35 8.53 4.10 -3.97
CA GLU A 35 8.74 4.84 -2.72
C GLU A 35 8.88 6.37 -2.91
N GLN A 36 7.97 6.97 -3.69
CA GLN A 36 8.03 8.40 -4.01
C GLN A 36 7.18 9.24 -3.08
N LYS A 37 7.75 10.40 -2.70
CA LYS A 37 7.07 11.42 -1.92
C LYS A 37 6.60 12.55 -2.82
N TYR A 38 5.33 12.90 -2.74
CA TYR A 38 4.72 14.05 -3.37
C TYR A 38 4.20 15.01 -2.33
N VAL A 39 4.38 16.31 -2.60
CA VAL A 39 3.86 17.39 -1.76
C VAL A 39 2.97 18.26 -2.64
N THR A 40 1.73 18.46 -2.22
CA THR A 40 0.73 19.24 -2.95
C THR A 40 0.12 20.26 -2.01
N ARG A 41 0.30 21.54 -2.34
CA ARG A 41 -0.39 22.64 -1.67
C ARG A 41 -1.89 22.52 -1.96
N ILE A 42 -2.67 22.11 -0.95
CA ILE A 42 -4.11 21.80 -1.10
C ILE A 42 -4.98 22.97 -0.61
N PHE A 43 -4.44 23.77 0.30
CA PHE A 43 -4.94 25.08 0.73
C PHE A 43 -3.74 26.02 0.94
N ASP A 44 -3.94 27.33 1.01
CA ASP A 44 -2.83 28.31 1.11
C ASP A 44 -1.88 28.06 2.30
N ASP A 45 -2.39 27.47 3.37
CA ASP A 45 -1.72 27.18 4.64
C ASP A 45 -1.41 25.70 4.87
N VAL A 46 -1.86 24.79 3.98
CA VAL A 46 -1.76 23.34 4.20
C VAL A 46 -1.15 22.63 2.99
N ASP A 47 -0.10 21.87 3.23
CA ASP A 47 0.50 20.92 2.29
C ASP A 47 0.03 19.49 2.59
N LEU A 48 -0.60 18.84 1.60
CA LEU A 48 -0.86 17.40 1.65
C LEU A 48 0.39 16.64 1.16
N VAL A 49 0.83 15.67 1.94
CA VAL A 49 1.98 14.83 1.63
C VAL A 49 1.55 13.40 1.36
N ALA A 50 1.80 12.92 0.14
CA ALA A 50 1.58 11.53 -0.25
C ALA A 50 2.93 10.79 -0.34
N LYS A 51 3.01 9.58 0.22
CA LYS A 51 4.16 8.68 0.08
C LYS A 51 3.68 7.39 -0.56
N ILE A 52 3.89 7.26 -1.86
CA ILE A 52 3.32 6.19 -2.68
C ILE A 52 4.36 5.08 -2.79
N ASP A 53 3.96 3.84 -2.47
CA ASP A 53 4.87 2.70 -2.46
C ASP A 53 5.35 2.34 -3.86
N ALA A 54 4.42 2.33 -4.83
CA ALA A 54 4.71 1.97 -6.21
C ALA A 54 3.75 2.66 -7.19
N GLU A 55 4.26 2.96 -8.37
CA GLU A 55 3.51 3.60 -9.46
C GLU A 55 3.88 2.96 -10.79
N THR A 56 2.89 2.79 -11.66
CA THR A 56 3.12 2.52 -13.08
C THR A 56 2.71 3.74 -13.92
N SER A 57 2.85 3.65 -15.23
CA SER A 57 2.31 4.66 -16.16
C SER A 57 0.80 4.93 -16.04
N SER A 58 0.00 4.06 -15.41
CA SER A 58 -1.47 4.15 -15.42
C SER A 58 -2.18 3.91 -14.08
N LYS A 59 -1.46 3.50 -13.03
CA LYS A 59 -2.04 3.26 -11.71
C LYS A 59 -1.05 3.45 -10.57
N LEU A 60 -1.60 3.68 -9.39
CA LEU A 60 -0.87 3.71 -8.13
C LEU A 60 -1.06 2.38 -7.40
N ILE A 61 -0.04 1.98 -6.65
CA ILE A 61 0.01 0.70 -5.96
C ILE A 61 0.48 0.95 -4.52
N ASP A 62 -0.17 0.30 -3.57
CA ASP A 62 0.22 0.33 -2.15
C ASP A 62 0.24 -1.09 -1.59
N HIS A 63 1.34 -1.45 -0.94
CA HIS A 63 1.57 -2.79 -0.42
C HIS A 63 1.27 -2.82 1.08
N LYS A 64 0.40 -3.73 1.50
CA LYS A 64 -0.01 -3.85 2.91
C LYS A 64 0.31 -5.24 3.45
N LEU A 65 0.74 -5.29 4.71
CA LEU A 65 0.87 -6.52 5.48
C LEU A 65 -0.11 -6.44 6.66
N THR A 66 -0.97 -7.44 6.83
CA THR A 66 -2.01 -7.45 7.88
C THR A 66 -2.22 -8.85 8.46
N ALA A 67 -2.63 -8.94 9.72
CA ALA A 67 -2.99 -10.21 10.36
C ALA A 67 -4.37 -10.71 9.92
N VAL A 68 -5.27 -9.76 9.63
CA VAL A 68 -6.66 -9.99 9.23
C VAL A 68 -6.95 -9.12 8.03
N PHE A 69 -7.43 -9.74 6.96
CA PHE A 69 -7.90 -9.03 5.79
C PHE A 69 -9.34 -8.54 6.01
N ASP A 70 -9.54 -7.23 5.90
CA ASP A 70 -10.84 -6.56 5.98
C ASP A 70 -10.96 -5.62 4.77
N PRO A 71 -11.67 -6.02 3.70
CA PRO A 71 -11.76 -5.23 2.47
C PRO A 71 -12.46 -3.88 2.67
N ASP A 72 -13.44 -3.80 3.57
CA ASP A 72 -14.23 -2.58 3.78
C ASP A 72 -13.36 -1.47 4.36
N LYS A 73 -12.45 -1.81 5.29
CA LYS A 73 -11.45 -0.87 5.82
C LYS A 73 -10.60 -0.23 4.71
N TYR A 74 -10.22 -0.99 3.69
CA TYR A 74 -9.41 -0.47 2.58
C TYR A 74 -10.26 0.37 1.61
N MET A 75 -11.50 -0.04 1.35
CA MET A 75 -12.44 0.73 0.53
C MET A 75 -12.75 2.10 1.16
N ASP A 76 -12.95 2.15 2.47
CA ASP A 76 -13.27 3.37 3.21
C ASP A 76 -12.05 4.26 3.50
N ALA A 77 -10.83 3.77 3.28
CA ALA A 77 -9.62 4.52 3.59
C ALA A 77 -9.45 5.77 2.70
N TYR A 78 -9.22 6.92 3.32
CA TYR A 78 -8.90 8.15 2.58
C TYR A 78 -7.51 8.14 1.91
N GLN A 79 -6.64 7.21 2.30
CA GLN A 79 -5.27 7.13 1.77
C GLN A 79 -5.26 7.04 0.24
N TRP A 80 -5.97 6.08 -0.35
CA TRP A 80 -5.98 5.89 -1.80
C TRP A 80 -6.64 7.06 -2.54
N ARG A 81 -7.67 7.66 -1.95
CA ARG A 81 -8.35 8.86 -2.48
C ARG A 81 -7.39 10.04 -2.58
N ALA A 82 -6.63 10.29 -1.51
CA ALA A 82 -5.62 11.34 -1.48
C ALA A 82 -4.52 11.11 -2.52
N TYR A 83 -4.08 9.86 -2.70
CA TYR A 83 -3.04 9.53 -3.68
C TYR A 83 -3.51 9.75 -5.12
N LEU A 84 -4.72 9.28 -5.46
CA LEU A 84 -5.31 9.51 -6.79
C LEU A 84 -5.52 11.00 -7.08
N MET A 85 -5.98 11.78 -6.10
CA MET A 85 -6.13 13.22 -6.24
C MET A 85 -4.78 13.92 -6.52
N VAL A 86 -3.74 13.59 -5.75
CA VAL A 86 -2.39 14.18 -5.91
C VAL A 86 -1.79 13.85 -7.27
N LYS A 87 -1.91 12.61 -7.73
CA LYS A 87 -1.34 12.14 -9.00
C LYS A 87 -2.24 12.37 -10.22
N LYS A 88 -3.52 12.71 -10.00
CA LYS A 88 -4.56 12.81 -11.02
C LYS A 88 -4.69 11.52 -11.84
N TYR A 89 -4.61 10.38 -11.15
CA TYR A 89 -4.80 9.05 -11.74
C TYR A 89 -6.21 8.55 -11.43
N ASP A 90 -6.67 7.59 -12.22
CA ASP A 90 -8.00 6.99 -12.07
C ASP A 90 -7.99 5.60 -11.45
N ASN A 91 -6.81 4.99 -11.27
CA ASN A 91 -6.69 3.60 -10.86
C ASN A 91 -5.72 3.46 -9.69
N PHE A 92 -6.19 2.83 -8.63
CA PHE A 92 -5.39 2.46 -7.47
C PHE A 92 -5.53 0.95 -7.22
N LYS A 93 -4.44 0.31 -6.79
CA LYS A 93 -4.42 -1.09 -6.39
C LYS A 93 -3.80 -1.24 -4.99
N TYR A 94 -4.55 -1.82 -4.05
CA TYR A 94 -3.92 -2.43 -2.88
C TYR A 94 -3.45 -3.84 -3.22
N GLN A 95 -2.22 -4.15 -2.81
CA GLN A 95 -1.66 -5.50 -2.80
C GLN A 95 -1.47 -5.91 -1.34
N VAL A 96 -2.41 -6.68 -0.81
CA VAL A 96 -2.50 -6.99 0.63
C VAL A 96 -2.03 -8.41 0.90
N PHE A 97 -0.95 -8.53 1.65
CA PHE A 97 -0.43 -9.78 2.18
C PHE A 97 -1.04 -10.03 3.57
N GLU A 98 -1.75 -11.13 3.71
CA GLU A 98 -2.31 -11.55 4.98
C GLU A 98 -1.38 -12.56 5.65
N HIS A 99 -0.96 -12.30 6.89
CA HIS A 99 -0.08 -13.19 7.64
C HIS A 99 -0.82 -13.96 8.74
N SER A 100 -0.27 -15.12 9.12
CA SER A 100 -0.79 -15.94 10.22
C SER A 100 -0.19 -15.62 11.61
N GLY A 101 0.77 -14.69 11.67
CA GLY A 101 1.37 -14.19 12.92
C GLY A 101 2.76 -13.57 12.67
N LEU A 102 3.26 -12.79 13.63
CA LEU A 102 4.60 -12.16 13.59
C LEU A 102 5.46 -12.51 14.81
N ASP A 103 4.96 -13.35 15.72
CA ASP A 103 5.52 -13.44 17.09
C ASP A 103 6.69 -14.42 17.21
N LYS A 104 7.00 -15.16 16.15
CA LYS A 104 8.02 -16.21 16.20
C LYS A 104 9.34 -15.69 15.64
N VAL A 105 10.31 -15.50 16.54
CA VAL A 105 11.71 -15.29 16.18
C VAL A 105 12.41 -16.64 16.08
N VAL A 106 13.00 -16.94 14.92
CA VAL A 106 13.79 -18.15 14.66
C VAL A 106 15.16 -17.70 14.16
N ASP A 107 16.22 -18.15 14.80
CA ASP A 107 17.61 -17.80 14.45
C ASP A 107 17.86 -16.28 14.33
N GLY A 108 17.19 -15.49 15.18
CA GLY A 108 17.29 -14.03 15.20
C GLY A 108 16.46 -13.31 14.13
N LEU A 109 15.65 -14.04 13.36
CA LEU A 109 14.77 -13.47 12.33
C LEU A 109 13.30 -13.61 12.74
N THR A 110 12.52 -12.56 12.52
CA THR A 110 11.07 -12.58 12.63
C THR A 110 10.49 -13.35 11.44
N GLU A 111 9.86 -14.50 11.69
CA GLU A 111 9.16 -15.25 10.66
C GLU A 111 7.81 -14.57 10.32
N VAL A 112 7.66 -14.16 9.06
CA VAL A 112 6.42 -13.60 8.53
C VAL A 112 5.77 -14.64 7.62
N LYS A 113 4.79 -15.37 8.13
CA LYS A 113 4.09 -16.42 7.38
C LYS A 113 2.90 -15.85 6.62
N VAL A 114 3.10 -15.53 5.34
CA VAL A 114 2.05 -15.05 4.44
C VAL A 114 1.16 -16.22 4.04
N LYS A 115 -0.10 -16.17 4.46
CA LYS A 115 -1.12 -17.21 4.20
C LYS A 115 -2.04 -16.88 3.03
N SER A 116 -2.18 -15.60 2.67
CA SER A 116 -3.06 -15.17 1.59
C SER A 116 -2.57 -13.86 0.98
N TYR A 117 -2.97 -13.65 -0.28
CA TYR A 117 -2.65 -12.46 -1.06
C TYR A 117 -3.95 -11.97 -1.71
N HIS A 118 -4.26 -10.70 -1.51
CA HIS A 118 -5.50 -10.07 -1.95
C HIS A 118 -5.19 -8.83 -2.77
N GLU A 119 -5.92 -8.66 -3.88
CA GLU A 119 -5.91 -7.42 -4.65
C GLU A 119 -7.24 -6.70 -4.46
N LEU A 120 -7.17 -5.40 -4.18
CA LEU A 120 -8.33 -4.52 -4.20
C LEU A 120 -8.07 -3.39 -5.16
N HIS A 121 -9.05 -3.11 -6.01
CA HIS A 121 -8.97 -2.09 -7.03
C HIS A 121 -9.93 -0.96 -6.70
N GLN A 122 -9.42 0.26 -6.67
CA GLN A 122 -10.21 1.47 -6.47
C GLN A 122 -10.06 2.40 -7.65
N HIS A 123 -11.12 3.18 -7.86
CA HIS A 123 -11.20 4.13 -8.96
C HIS A 123 -11.52 5.53 -8.47
N SER A 124 -11.05 6.53 -9.22
CA SER A 124 -11.49 7.90 -9.03
C SER A 124 -13.02 7.99 -9.16
N TYR A 125 -13.62 8.91 -8.42
CA TYR A 125 -15.06 9.15 -8.46
C TYR A 125 -15.36 10.64 -8.34
N SER A 126 -16.51 11.03 -8.87
CA SER A 126 -16.98 12.42 -8.81
C SER A 126 -17.17 12.86 -7.36
N GLY A 127 -16.54 13.96 -6.96
CA GLY A 127 -16.58 14.48 -5.59
C GLY A 127 -15.41 14.05 -4.71
N MET A 128 -14.53 13.14 -5.15
CA MET A 128 -13.37 12.68 -4.38
C MET A 128 -12.48 13.83 -3.89
N GLU A 129 -12.21 14.82 -4.75
CA GLU A 129 -11.38 15.97 -4.37
C GLU A 129 -12.01 16.75 -3.20
N SER A 130 -13.34 16.93 -3.23
CA SER A 130 -14.07 17.59 -2.15
C SER A 130 -13.99 16.79 -0.84
N ASP A 131 -14.14 15.46 -0.92
CA ASP A 131 -14.04 14.58 0.25
C ASP A 131 -12.64 14.66 0.89
N VAL A 132 -11.59 14.57 0.06
CA VAL A 132 -10.20 14.66 0.54
C VAL A 132 -9.94 16.04 1.14
N LYS A 133 -10.37 17.12 0.50
CA LYS A 133 -10.22 18.48 1.02
C LYS A 133 -10.95 18.67 2.34
N ALA A 134 -12.16 18.12 2.49
CA ALA A 134 -12.92 18.18 3.74
C ALA A 134 -12.16 17.48 4.88
N LEU A 135 -11.68 16.25 4.65
CA LEU A 135 -10.88 15.53 5.65
C LEU A 135 -9.59 16.29 5.99
N VAL A 136 -8.86 16.79 4.99
CA VAL A 136 -7.61 17.52 5.25
C VAL A 136 -7.86 18.75 6.12
N ARG A 137 -8.97 19.47 5.89
CA ARG A 137 -9.32 20.63 6.71
C ARG A 137 -9.66 20.22 8.15
N GLU A 138 -10.46 19.17 8.31
CA GLU A 138 -10.78 18.60 9.63
C GLU A 138 -9.52 18.23 10.42
N VAL A 139 -8.53 17.61 9.77
CA VAL A 139 -7.28 17.19 10.42
C VAL A 139 -6.32 18.36 10.66
N ALA A 140 -6.26 19.35 9.76
CA ALA A 140 -5.34 20.48 9.88
C ALA A 140 -5.78 21.51 10.93
N ASP A 141 -7.08 21.61 11.19
CA ASP A 141 -7.65 22.53 12.18
C ASP A 141 -7.65 21.94 13.62
N PHE A 142 -7.15 20.70 13.80
CA PHE A 142 -7.02 20.01 15.09
C PHE A 142 -5.66 20.23 15.74
#